data_AF-F4S5H1-F1
#
_entry.id   AF-F4S5H1-F1
#
_cell.length_a   1.000
_cell.length_b   1.000
_cell.length_c   1.000
_cell.angle_alpha   90.00
_cell.angle_beta   90.00
_cell.angle_gamma   90.00
#
_symmetry.space_group_name_H-M   'P 1'
#
loop_
_entity.id
_entity.type
_entity.pdbx_description
1 polymer ?
#
loop_
_entity_poly.entity_id
_entity_poly.type
_entity_poly.pdbx_seq_one_letter_code
_entity_poly.pdbx_strand_id
1 'polypeptide(L)'
;MDVISMTAKEKKKKIAELLELEENLIEARLLKRVKARTGREKQELLNLPKYLVWLETQIHNAAAELGSEEFRELTGVTDDRAKHLLALQVAKGKLYEAKVGVIEARRRSERTGGTTSQGRLNYIKSHKSKLFKTKYNSYHRRVSGYNDRFQPEPLLDDPSLAEVERMEISDLFWAGGSTLSHPEEPWANDLPTREGIQAFLSCRSAEEEMCCISREARQLSQWALEYQSKVDLVDPGAVDGTDVSGVIQKSLYAGLASETRRLWYNWNFDLIDVIRSTAVHLPSPLRLAHDQEIVGQWKDLMEIKFGHWEHTLVRIAVPDLSDIYSQMEAEVEEEELLAPEDFDMGEDDDALTCIYLIYTH
;
A
#
# COMPACT_ATOMS: atom_id res chain seq x y z
N MET A 1 -23.26 16.43 -10.32
CA MET A 1 -21.99 17.00 -9.82
C MET A 1 -20.77 16.34 -10.48
N ASP A 2 -20.93 15.35 -11.36
CA ASP A 2 -19.80 14.56 -11.90
C ASP A 2 -18.98 15.22 -13.01
N VAL A 3 -19.57 16.15 -13.79
CA VAL A 3 -18.89 16.83 -14.90
C VAL A 3 -17.69 17.65 -14.41
N ILE A 4 -17.82 18.34 -13.26
CA ILE A 4 -16.73 19.14 -12.67
C ILE A 4 -15.56 18.25 -12.22
N SER A 5 -15.85 17.01 -11.75
CA SER A 5 -14.81 16.06 -11.33
C SER A 5 -14.02 15.49 -12.52
N MET A 6 -14.69 15.20 -13.64
CA MET A 6 -14.06 14.67 -14.84
C MET A 6 -13.16 15.72 -15.51
N THR A 7 -13.61 16.97 -15.60
CA THR A 7 -12.80 18.05 -16.16
C THR A 7 -11.59 18.38 -15.28
N ALA A 8 -11.71 18.30 -13.96
CA ALA A 8 -10.57 18.49 -13.04
C ALA A 8 -9.54 17.35 -13.15
N LYS A 9 -10.00 16.11 -13.36
CA LYS A 9 -9.15 14.91 -13.57
C LYS A 9 -8.31 15.02 -14.84
N GLU A 10 -8.94 15.33 -15.96
CA GLU A 10 -8.25 15.50 -17.25
C GLU A 10 -7.22 16.63 -17.21
N LYS A 11 -7.53 17.73 -16.51
CA LYS A 11 -6.62 18.87 -16.35
C LYS A 11 -5.42 18.56 -15.45
N LYS A 12 -5.59 17.79 -14.38
CA LYS A 12 -4.47 17.26 -13.59
C LYS A 12 -3.58 16.34 -14.42
N LYS A 13 -4.15 15.52 -15.32
CA LYS A 13 -3.41 14.68 -16.28
C LYS A 13 -2.57 15.55 -17.23
N LYS A 14 -3.17 16.59 -17.84
CA LYS A 14 -2.43 17.56 -18.68
C LYS A 14 -1.30 18.29 -17.94
N ILE A 15 -1.51 18.67 -16.67
CA ILE A 15 -0.42 19.22 -15.85
C ILE A 15 0.66 18.17 -15.64
N ALA A 16 0.30 16.94 -15.29
CA ALA A 16 1.25 15.86 -15.07
C ALA A 16 2.14 15.60 -16.30
N GLU A 17 1.56 15.64 -17.50
CA GLU A 17 2.28 15.56 -18.79
C GLU A 17 3.22 16.74 -18.99
N LEU A 18 2.77 17.98 -18.73
CA LEU A 18 3.63 19.16 -18.80
C LEU A 18 4.83 19.04 -17.85
N LEU A 19 4.60 18.58 -16.61
CA LEU A 19 5.68 18.41 -15.63
C LEU A 19 6.71 17.40 -16.13
N GLU A 20 6.28 16.34 -16.83
CA GLU A 20 7.19 15.35 -17.40
C GLU A 20 8.00 15.91 -18.57
N LEU A 21 7.37 16.69 -19.45
CA LEU A 21 8.08 17.37 -20.53
C LEU A 21 9.13 18.36 -19.98
N GLU A 22 8.80 19.10 -18.92
CA GLU A 22 9.74 20.00 -18.24
C GLU A 22 10.91 19.22 -17.61
N GLU A 23 10.65 18.08 -16.98
CA GLU A 23 11.71 17.22 -16.43
C GLU A 23 12.62 16.67 -17.54
N ASN A 24 12.03 16.15 -18.61
CA ASN A 24 12.76 15.66 -19.78
C ASN A 24 13.65 16.76 -20.40
N LEU A 25 13.17 18.01 -20.41
CA LEU A 25 13.94 19.15 -20.89
C LEU A 25 15.14 19.43 -19.98
N ILE A 26 14.97 19.34 -18.66
CA ILE A 26 16.07 19.55 -17.72
C ILE A 26 17.08 18.42 -17.82
N GLU A 27 16.65 17.17 -17.91
CA GLU A 27 17.53 16.01 -18.13
C GLU A 27 18.30 16.14 -19.44
N ALA A 28 17.64 16.51 -20.54
CA ALA A 28 18.30 16.76 -21.83
C ALA A 28 19.33 17.89 -21.75
N ARG A 29 19.04 18.97 -21.00
CA ARG A 29 20.00 20.06 -20.76
C ARG A 29 21.19 19.64 -19.90
N LEU A 30 21.01 18.70 -18.97
CA LEU A 30 22.10 18.11 -18.19
C LEU A 30 22.97 17.17 -19.05
N LEU A 31 22.37 16.39 -19.94
CA LEU A 31 23.10 15.53 -20.90
C LEU A 31 24.00 16.34 -21.83
N LYS A 32 23.60 17.55 -22.23
CA LYS A 32 24.44 18.50 -22.99
C LYS A 32 25.78 18.83 -22.29
N ARG A 33 25.83 18.72 -20.95
CA ARG A 33 27.03 19.00 -20.15
C ARG A 33 27.96 17.79 -20.01
N VAL A 34 27.51 16.59 -20.41
CA VAL A 34 28.28 15.35 -20.31
C VAL A 34 29.10 15.13 -21.58
N LYS A 35 30.37 14.75 -21.45
CA LYS A 35 31.22 14.37 -22.58
C LYS A 35 30.92 12.94 -23.00
N ALA A 36 30.51 12.74 -24.27
CA ALA A 36 30.30 11.41 -24.84
C ALA A 36 31.61 10.61 -24.89
N ARG A 37 31.56 9.37 -24.39
CA ARG A 37 32.64 8.39 -24.34
C ARG A 37 32.52 7.36 -25.46
N THR A 38 31.32 7.07 -25.95
CA THR A 38 31.08 6.11 -27.06
C THR A 38 30.46 6.75 -28.31
N GLY A 39 30.55 6.05 -29.46
CA GLY A 39 30.02 6.54 -30.75
C GLY A 39 28.51 6.74 -30.78
N ARG A 40 27.75 5.90 -30.06
CA ARG A 40 26.29 6.01 -29.91
C ARG A 40 25.89 7.25 -29.11
N GLU A 41 26.58 7.52 -28.00
CA GLU A 41 26.40 8.74 -27.21
C GLU A 41 26.69 10.01 -28.04
N LYS A 42 27.69 9.97 -28.95
CA LYS A 42 27.93 11.10 -29.87
C LYS A 42 26.76 11.34 -30.81
N GLN A 43 26.11 10.29 -31.32
CA GLN A 43 24.95 10.43 -32.21
C GLN A 43 23.71 10.94 -31.47
N GLU A 44 23.51 10.50 -30.23
CA GLU A 44 22.45 11.03 -29.34
C GLU A 44 22.68 12.52 -29.04
N LEU A 45 23.93 12.94 -28.77
CA LEU A 45 24.28 14.36 -28.60
C LEU A 45 24.07 15.21 -29.87
N LEU A 46 24.21 14.63 -31.07
CA LEU A 46 23.94 15.34 -32.33
C LEU A 46 22.45 15.59 -32.57
N ASN A 47 21.58 14.69 -32.08
CA ASN A 47 20.12 14.83 -32.17
C ASN A 47 19.54 15.67 -31.02
N LEU A 48 20.29 15.85 -29.94
CA LEU A 48 19.87 16.58 -28.74
C LEU A 48 19.33 18.00 -29.01
N PRO A 49 19.91 18.84 -29.89
CA PRO A 49 19.35 20.16 -30.19
C PRO A 49 17.95 20.10 -30.80
N LYS A 50 17.67 19.13 -31.69
CA LYS A 50 16.34 18.95 -32.28
C LYS A 50 15.33 18.47 -31.24
N TYR A 51 15.75 17.56 -30.37
CA TYR A 51 14.92 17.07 -29.27
C TYR A 51 14.61 18.18 -28.25
N LEU A 52 15.57 19.05 -27.93
CA LEU A 52 15.37 20.22 -27.06
C LEU A 52 14.33 21.19 -27.63
N VAL A 53 14.45 21.55 -28.92
CA VAL A 53 13.48 22.42 -29.59
C VAL A 53 12.09 21.78 -29.63
N TRP A 54 12.02 20.47 -29.85
CA TRP A 54 10.77 19.73 -29.81
C TRP A 54 10.13 19.79 -28.41
N LEU A 55 10.90 19.53 -27.34
CA LEU A 55 10.42 19.65 -25.96
C LEU A 55 9.96 21.06 -25.61
N GLU A 56 10.74 22.08 -25.99
CA GLU A 56 10.37 23.50 -25.76
C GLU A 56 9.06 23.86 -26.48
N THR A 57 8.86 23.34 -27.68
CA THR A 57 7.61 23.54 -28.45
C THR A 57 6.43 22.83 -27.79
N GLN A 58 6.60 21.58 -27.36
CA GLN A 58 5.54 20.83 -26.67
C GLN A 58 5.17 21.46 -25.33
N ILE A 59 6.15 21.93 -24.55
CA ILE A 59 5.90 22.68 -23.31
C ILE A 59 5.15 23.97 -23.62
N HIS A 60 5.52 24.70 -24.67
CA HIS A 60 4.83 25.93 -25.05
C HIS A 60 3.37 25.67 -25.45
N ASN A 61 3.11 24.62 -26.24
CA ASN A 61 1.77 24.23 -26.66
C ASN A 61 0.92 23.77 -25.47
N ALA A 62 1.45 22.86 -24.64
CA ALA A 62 0.77 22.39 -23.43
C ALA A 62 0.50 23.56 -22.46
N ALA A 63 1.45 24.47 -22.27
CA ALA A 63 1.28 25.64 -21.42
C ALA A 63 0.23 26.64 -21.96
N ALA A 64 0.10 26.75 -23.28
CA ALA A 64 -0.92 27.57 -23.94
C ALA A 64 -2.33 26.97 -23.79
N GLU A 65 -2.47 25.65 -23.95
CA GLU A 65 -3.72 24.93 -23.68
C GLU A 65 -4.14 25.04 -22.21
N LEU A 66 -3.18 24.98 -21.29
CA LEU A 66 -3.41 25.13 -19.85
C LEU A 66 -3.67 26.59 -19.41
N GLY A 67 -3.47 27.57 -20.30
CA GLY A 67 -3.67 29.01 -20.03
C GLY A 67 -5.06 29.55 -20.40
N SER A 68 -5.96 28.70 -20.90
CA SER A 68 -7.32 29.08 -21.31
C SER A 68 -8.20 29.50 -20.11
N GLU A 69 -9.25 30.27 -20.39
CA GLU A 69 -10.21 30.81 -19.41
C GLU A 69 -10.81 29.72 -18.49
N GLU A 70 -10.96 28.51 -19.03
CA GLU A 70 -11.45 27.30 -18.36
C GLU A 70 -10.57 26.80 -17.20
N PHE A 71 -9.32 27.26 -17.07
CA PHE A 71 -8.42 26.91 -15.96
C PHE A 71 -8.61 27.81 -14.74
N ARG A 72 -9.00 29.07 -14.95
CA ARG A 72 -9.26 30.05 -13.88
C ARG A 72 -10.56 29.76 -13.13
N GLU A 73 -11.54 29.15 -13.80
CA GLU A 73 -12.83 28.80 -13.20
C GLU A 73 -12.76 27.60 -12.24
N LEU A 74 -11.81 26.67 -12.44
CA LEU A 74 -11.73 25.43 -11.66
C LEU A 74 -10.92 25.53 -10.38
N THR A 75 -9.94 26.44 -10.33
CA THR A 75 -9.14 26.66 -9.12
C THR A 75 -9.87 27.51 -8.10
N GLY A 76 -10.93 28.23 -8.48
CA GLY A 76 -11.59 29.26 -7.65
C GLY A 76 -10.69 30.45 -7.31
N VAL A 77 -9.39 30.34 -7.60
CA VAL A 77 -8.34 31.31 -7.37
C VAL A 77 -7.99 31.94 -8.71
N THR A 78 -8.34 33.22 -8.86
CA THR A 78 -8.05 34.08 -10.02
C THR A 78 -6.58 34.53 -10.08
N ASP A 79 -5.77 34.13 -9.09
CA ASP A 79 -4.37 34.54 -8.91
C ASP A 79 -3.39 33.67 -9.70
N ASP A 80 -2.30 34.27 -10.18
CA ASP A 80 -1.18 33.64 -10.89
C ASP A 80 -0.51 32.50 -10.08
N ARG A 81 -0.78 32.46 -8.77
CA ARG A 81 -0.38 31.40 -7.83
C ARG A 81 -1.04 30.07 -8.10
N ALA A 82 -2.28 30.04 -8.58
CA ALA A 82 -3.09 28.83 -8.70
C ALA A 82 -2.43 27.75 -9.57
N LYS A 83 -1.87 28.16 -10.72
CA LYS A 83 -1.14 27.26 -11.62
C LYS A 83 0.09 26.64 -10.94
N HIS A 84 0.81 27.41 -10.14
CA HIS A 84 2.01 26.93 -9.45
C HIS A 84 1.65 25.99 -8.29
N LEU A 85 0.60 26.30 -7.54
CA LEU A 85 0.09 25.43 -6.49
C LEU A 85 -0.41 24.08 -7.03
N LEU A 86 -1.14 24.08 -8.15
CA LEU A 86 -1.54 22.84 -8.82
C LEU A 86 -0.32 22.02 -9.30
N ALA A 87 0.67 22.66 -9.90
CA ALA A 87 1.90 21.99 -10.31
C ALA A 87 2.65 21.38 -9.11
N LEU A 88 2.67 22.09 -7.97
CA LEU A 88 3.23 21.60 -6.71
C LEU A 88 2.46 20.40 -6.17
N GLN A 89 1.12 20.42 -6.22
CA GLN A 89 0.29 19.30 -5.79
C GLN A 89 0.58 18.05 -6.61
N VAL A 90 0.62 18.18 -7.94
CA VAL A 90 0.91 17.04 -8.82
C VAL A 90 2.34 16.53 -8.61
N ALA A 91 3.32 17.43 -8.47
CA ALA A 91 4.71 17.03 -8.18
C ALA A 91 4.83 16.31 -6.83
N LYS A 92 4.12 16.78 -5.80
CA LYS A 92 4.06 16.16 -4.47
C LYS A 92 3.39 14.79 -4.51
N GLY A 93 2.32 14.63 -5.29
CA GLY A 93 1.69 13.33 -5.55
C GLY A 93 2.66 12.33 -6.20
N LYS A 94 3.38 12.75 -7.26
CA LYS A 94 4.41 11.91 -7.90
C LYS A 94 5.56 11.54 -6.95
N LEU A 95 5.91 12.43 -6.01
CA LEU A 95 6.90 12.15 -4.97
C LEU A 95 6.40 11.08 -3.98
N TYR A 96 5.12 11.19 -3.55
CA TYR A 96 4.47 10.21 -2.69
C TYR A 96 4.46 8.82 -3.32
N GLU A 97 4.00 8.70 -4.57
CA GLU A 97 3.99 7.44 -5.33
C GLU A 97 5.39 6.82 -5.43
N ALA A 98 6.41 7.65 -5.69
CA ALA A 98 7.78 7.17 -5.74
C ALA A 98 8.28 6.67 -4.38
N LYS A 99 7.89 7.32 -3.27
CA LYS A 99 8.20 6.89 -1.90
C LYS A 99 7.55 5.54 -1.59
N VAL A 100 6.26 5.38 -1.90
CA VAL A 100 5.54 4.10 -1.75
C VAL A 100 6.23 3.01 -2.56
N GLY A 101 6.60 3.29 -3.81
CA GLY A 101 7.34 2.34 -4.65
C GLY A 101 8.70 1.90 -4.08
N VAL A 102 9.39 2.75 -3.32
CA VAL A 102 10.62 2.38 -2.58
C VAL A 102 10.30 1.45 -1.41
N ILE A 103 9.25 1.76 -0.64
CA ILE A 103 8.81 0.96 0.51
C ILE A 103 8.37 -0.43 0.07
N GLU A 104 7.56 -0.52 -0.99
CA GLU A 104 7.10 -1.80 -1.55
C GLU A 104 8.25 -2.64 -2.12
N ALA A 105 9.20 -2.01 -2.82
CA ALA A 105 10.38 -2.69 -3.33
C ALA A 105 11.26 -3.26 -2.19
N ARG A 106 11.35 -2.53 -1.07
CA ARG A 106 12.05 -2.99 0.13
C ARG A 106 11.31 -4.16 0.78
N ARG A 107 10.02 -4.02 1.04
CA ARG A 107 9.17 -5.06 1.63
C ARG A 107 9.19 -6.34 0.81
N ARG A 108 9.08 -6.24 -0.52
CA ARG A 108 9.17 -7.39 -1.43
C ARG A 108 10.54 -8.05 -1.34
N SER A 109 11.62 -7.27 -1.26
CA SER A 109 12.96 -7.82 -1.08
C SER A 109 13.22 -8.48 0.27
N GLU A 110 12.54 -8.07 1.32
CA GLU A 110 12.67 -8.66 2.66
C GLU A 110 11.91 -9.99 2.77
N ARG A 111 10.86 -10.17 1.97
CA ARG A 111 10.03 -11.39 1.93
C ARG A 111 10.58 -12.46 1.01
N THR A 112 11.10 -12.08 -0.14
CA THR A 112 11.67 -13.05 -1.10
C THR A 112 13.04 -13.53 -0.62
N GLY A 113 13.07 -14.67 0.07
CA GLY A 113 14.28 -15.40 0.43
C GLY A 113 14.82 -16.23 -0.74
N GLY A 114 16.13 -16.19 -1.00
CA GLY A 114 16.80 -17.03 -2.00
C GLY A 114 17.79 -16.27 -2.89
N THR A 115 18.96 -16.87 -3.16
CA THR A 115 20.08 -16.24 -3.91
C THR A 115 19.78 -15.97 -5.38
N THR A 116 18.86 -16.70 -6.00
CA THR A 116 18.59 -16.63 -7.45
C THR A 116 17.82 -15.37 -7.86
N SER A 117 16.96 -14.83 -6.98
CA SER A 117 16.12 -13.65 -7.26
C SER A 117 16.72 -12.31 -6.78
N GLN A 118 17.84 -12.35 -6.06
CA GLN A 118 18.45 -11.17 -5.43
C GLN A 118 18.95 -10.12 -6.43
N GLY A 119 19.47 -10.54 -7.59
CA GLY A 119 19.97 -9.61 -8.61
C GLY A 119 18.87 -8.70 -9.18
N ARG A 120 17.71 -9.28 -9.52
CA ARG A 120 16.55 -8.54 -10.03
C ARG A 120 15.95 -7.62 -8.96
N LEU A 121 15.81 -8.09 -7.74
CA LEU A 121 15.29 -7.29 -6.61
C LEU A 121 16.22 -6.11 -6.26
N ASN A 122 17.53 -6.32 -6.29
CA ASN A 122 18.50 -5.23 -6.07
C ASN A 122 18.45 -4.18 -7.19
N TYR A 123 18.25 -4.60 -8.44
CA TYR A 123 18.02 -3.69 -9.55
C TYR A 123 16.75 -2.85 -9.33
N ILE A 124 15.63 -3.49 -8.98
CA ILE A 124 14.35 -2.81 -8.71
C ILE A 124 14.50 -1.79 -7.57
N LYS A 125 15.11 -2.17 -6.44
CA LYS A 125 15.37 -1.26 -5.31
C LYS A 125 16.20 -0.03 -5.73
N SER A 126 17.28 -0.27 -6.47
CA SER A 126 18.15 0.80 -6.98
C SER A 126 17.39 1.73 -7.94
N HIS A 127 16.61 1.15 -8.85
CA HIS A 127 15.80 1.91 -9.81
C HIS A 127 14.75 2.77 -9.12
N LYS A 128 13.96 2.19 -8.19
CA LYS A 128 12.95 2.93 -7.40
C LYS A 128 13.58 4.02 -6.53
N SER A 129 14.74 3.76 -5.92
CA SER A 129 15.48 4.77 -5.14
C SER A 129 15.97 5.94 -6.00
N LYS A 130 16.42 5.68 -7.24
CA LYS A 130 16.81 6.73 -8.19
C LYS A 130 15.59 7.56 -8.62
N LEU A 131 14.49 6.88 -8.96
CA LEU A 131 13.24 7.53 -9.35
C LEU A 131 12.75 8.47 -8.24
N PHE A 132 12.74 8.01 -6.99
CA PHE A 132 12.38 8.81 -5.83
C PHE A 132 13.23 10.09 -5.72
N LYS A 133 14.57 9.99 -5.87
CA LYS A 133 15.46 11.16 -5.86
C LYS A 133 15.16 12.14 -6.99
N THR A 134 14.86 11.64 -8.20
CA THR A 134 14.45 12.48 -9.32
C THR A 134 13.15 13.22 -9.02
N LYS A 135 12.14 12.53 -8.51
CA LYS A 135 10.85 13.15 -8.13
C LYS A 135 11.01 14.16 -6.98
N TYR A 136 11.88 13.89 -6.01
CA TYR A 136 12.21 14.83 -4.95
C TYR A 136 12.82 16.12 -5.52
N ASN A 137 13.82 16.02 -6.40
CA ASN A 137 14.44 17.20 -7.01
C ASN A 137 13.44 18.02 -7.85
N SER A 138 12.46 17.35 -8.48
CA SER A 138 11.35 18.01 -9.15
C SER A 138 10.52 18.85 -8.19
N TYR A 139 10.05 18.22 -7.11
CA TYR A 139 9.25 18.87 -6.07
C TYR A 139 10.01 20.04 -5.43
N HIS A 140 11.23 19.79 -4.94
CA HIS A 140 12.09 20.77 -4.27
C HIS A 140 12.31 22.04 -5.12
N ARG A 141 12.66 21.88 -6.41
CA ARG A 141 12.83 23.04 -7.32
C ARG A 141 11.57 23.87 -7.47
N ARG A 142 10.41 23.22 -7.45
CA ARG A 142 9.11 23.91 -7.58
C ARG A 142 8.74 24.62 -6.29
N VAL A 143 9.01 24.03 -5.13
CA VAL A 143 8.74 24.66 -3.83
C VAL A 143 9.64 25.87 -3.66
N SER A 144 10.95 25.71 -3.88
CA SER A 144 11.91 26.82 -3.87
C SER A 144 11.51 27.92 -4.86
N GLY A 145 11.18 27.58 -6.11
CA GLY A 145 10.73 28.56 -7.10
C GLY A 145 9.43 29.27 -6.74
N TYR A 146 8.50 28.59 -6.06
CA TYR A 146 7.27 29.20 -5.58
C TYR A 146 7.53 30.16 -4.41
N ASN A 147 8.29 29.71 -3.42
CA ASN A 147 8.68 30.51 -2.26
C ASN A 147 9.46 31.76 -2.68
N ASP A 148 10.39 31.63 -3.62
CA ASP A 148 11.17 32.76 -4.14
C ASP A 148 10.31 33.77 -4.91
N ARG A 149 9.34 33.27 -5.70
CA ARG A 149 8.51 34.11 -6.58
C ARG A 149 7.38 34.83 -5.85
N PHE A 150 6.71 34.14 -4.94
CA PHE A 150 5.46 34.63 -4.34
C PHE A 150 5.59 35.03 -2.87
N GLN A 151 6.68 34.61 -2.20
CA GLN A 151 6.98 34.90 -0.79
C GLN A 151 5.74 34.78 0.11
N PRO A 152 5.08 33.60 0.13
CA PRO A 152 3.91 33.39 0.98
C PRO A 152 4.29 33.48 2.47
N GLU A 153 3.35 33.94 3.29
CA GLU A 153 3.48 33.95 4.75
C GLU A 153 2.39 33.03 5.34
N PRO A 154 2.74 31.87 5.94
CA PRO A 154 4.08 31.28 6.05
C PRO A 154 4.61 30.70 4.72
N LEU A 155 5.93 30.51 4.64
CA LEU A 155 6.56 29.84 3.50
C LEU A 155 6.07 28.38 3.40
N LEU A 156 6.00 27.86 2.17
CA LEU A 156 5.70 26.44 1.99
C LEU A 156 6.86 25.58 2.50
N ASP A 157 6.51 24.50 3.20
CA ASP A 157 7.47 23.52 3.72
C ASP A 157 8.32 22.92 2.60
N ASP A 158 9.65 22.98 2.76
CA ASP A 158 10.63 22.43 1.83
C ASP A 158 11.63 21.50 2.58
N PRO A 159 11.19 20.30 2.99
CA PRO A 159 12.05 19.37 3.72
C PRO A 159 13.20 18.87 2.86
N SER A 160 14.35 18.64 3.48
CA SER A 160 15.52 18.04 2.83
C SER A 160 15.27 16.59 2.41
N LEU A 161 16.02 16.11 1.40
CA LEU A 161 15.88 14.73 0.93
C LEU A 161 16.02 13.71 2.07
N ALA A 162 16.96 13.95 3.00
CA ALA A 162 17.19 13.06 4.13
C ALA A 162 16.02 13.04 5.13
N GLU A 163 15.29 14.15 5.28
CA GLU A 163 14.08 14.21 6.10
C GLU A 163 12.95 13.44 5.42
N VAL A 164 12.70 13.69 4.13
CA VAL A 164 11.66 12.98 3.36
C VAL A 164 11.94 11.48 3.26
N GLU A 165 13.20 11.06 3.18
CA GLU A 165 13.59 9.65 3.23
C GLU A 165 13.22 8.98 4.56
N ARG A 166 13.25 9.71 5.67
CA ARG A 166 12.92 9.21 7.01
C ARG A 166 11.44 9.34 7.38
N MET A 167 10.71 10.27 6.76
CA MET A 167 9.28 10.44 7.00
C MET A 167 8.53 9.13 6.73
N GLU A 168 7.65 8.77 7.67
CA GLU A 168 6.68 7.70 7.49
C GLU A 168 5.60 8.14 6.51
N ILE A 169 4.88 7.19 5.89
CA ILE A 169 3.79 7.50 4.94
C ILE A 169 2.62 8.21 5.63
N SER A 170 2.45 8.01 6.93
CA SER A 170 1.48 8.66 7.81
C SER A 170 1.84 10.10 8.17
N ASP A 171 3.02 10.59 7.82
CA ASP A 171 3.46 11.96 8.14
C ASP A 171 2.50 13.01 7.54
N LEU A 172 2.22 14.08 8.28
CA LEU A 172 1.35 15.18 7.85
C LEU A 172 1.84 15.85 6.56
N PHE A 173 3.14 15.76 6.26
CA PHE A 173 3.68 16.15 4.97
C PHE A 173 2.96 15.42 3.82
N TRP A 174 2.63 14.13 3.95
CA TRP A 174 1.98 13.35 2.90
C TRP A 174 0.46 13.46 2.84
N ALA A 175 -0.18 13.95 3.90
CA ALA A 175 -1.64 13.96 4.13
C ALA A 175 -2.47 14.88 3.18
N GLY A 176 -2.08 14.97 1.92
CA GLY A 176 -2.79 15.69 0.88
C GLY A 176 -2.43 17.18 0.86
N GLY A 177 -2.54 17.80 -0.29
CA GLY A 177 -2.21 19.20 -0.52
C GLY A 177 -3.17 20.19 0.16
N SER A 178 -3.57 19.99 1.44
CA SER A 178 -4.44 20.93 2.15
C SER A 178 -3.84 22.33 2.20
N THR A 179 -2.56 22.46 2.57
CA THR A 179 -1.78 23.72 2.49
C THR A 179 -1.72 24.30 1.07
N LEU A 180 -1.81 23.45 0.05
CA LEU A 180 -1.70 23.85 -1.36
C LEU A 180 -3.06 24.13 -2.03
N SER A 181 -4.16 23.57 -1.50
CA SER A 181 -5.51 23.69 -2.05
C SER A 181 -6.31 24.78 -1.36
N HIS A 182 -6.12 24.95 -0.05
CA HIS A 182 -6.88 25.87 0.78
C HIS A 182 -5.94 26.65 1.72
N PRO A 183 -5.02 27.47 1.17
CA PRO A 183 -3.99 28.16 1.93
C PRO A 183 -4.52 29.21 2.91
N GLU A 184 -5.83 29.48 2.93
CA GLU A 184 -6.45 30.43 3.88
C GLU A 184 -7.20 29.71 5.01
N GLU A 185 -7.41 28.40 4.90
CA GLU A 185 -8.22 27.66 5.85
C GLU A 185 -7.38 27.19 7.06
N PRO A 186 -7.91 27.28 8.29
CA PRO A 186 -7.19 26.85 9.50
C PRO A 186 -6.82 25.37 9.47
N TRP A 187 -7.70 24.49 8.99
CA TRP A 187 -7.44 23.05 8.88
C TRP A 187 -6.35 22.69 7.88
N ALA A 188 -5.95 23.63 7.02
CA ALA A 188 -4.90 23.45 6.04
C ALA A 188 -3.53 23.96 6.52
N ASN A 189 -3.49 25.06 7.29
CA ASN A 189 -2.22 25.74 7.64
C ASN A 189 -1.87 25.70 9.13
N ASP A 190 -2.85 25.58 10.01
CA ASP A 190 -2.62 25.53 11.45
C ASP A 190 -2.20 24.12 11.87
N LEU A 191 -0.94 23.97 12.32
CA LEU A 191 -0.36 22.69 12.71
C LEU A 191 -1.15 22.02 13.86
N PRO A 192 -1.49 22.71 14.97
CA PRO A 192 -2.34 22.14 16.02
C PRO A 192 -3.70 21.63 15.50
N THR A 193 -4.36 22.38 14.61
CA THR A 193 -5.63 21.93 14.02
C THR A 193 -5.44 20.67 13.18
N ARG A 194 -4.38 20.59 12.37
CA ARG A 194 -4.07 19.41 11.55
C ARG A 194 -3.74 18.18 12.39
N GLU A 195 -2.90 18.35 13.42
CA GLU A 195 -2.56 17.29 14.37
C GLU A 195 -3.81 16.80 15.09
N GLY A 196 -4.69 17.71 15.51
CA GLY A 196 -5.97 17.38 16.14
C GLY A 196 -6.90 16.57 15.24
N ILE A 197 -7.04 16.98 13.97
CA ILE A 197 -7.84 16.24 12.97
C ILE A 197 -7.24 14.86 12.72
N GLN A 198 -5.93 14.76 12.51
CA GLN A 198 -5.25 13.49 12.28
C GLN A 198 -5.39 12.55 13.47
N ALA A 199 -5.20 13.06 14.69
CA ALA A 199 -5.39 12.28 15.92
C ALA A 199 -6.84 11.79 16.05
N PHE A 200 -7.82 12.63 15.76
CA PHE A 200 -9.22 12.24 15.77
C PHE A 200 -9.52 11.12 14.76
N LEU A 201 -9.03 11.26 13.52
CA LEU A 201 -9.21 10.25 12.48
C LEU A 201 -8.52 8.94 12.84
N SER A 202 -7.29 8.98 13.37
CA SER A 202 -6.56 7.80 13.83
C SER A 202 -7.26 7.10 15.00
N CYS A 203 -7.81 7.85 15.96
CA CYS A 203 -8.61 7.27 17.04
C CYS A 203 -9.87 6.60 16.49
N ARG A 204 -10.61 7.28 15.61
CA ARG A 204 -11.83 6.72 15.00
C ARG A 204 -11.53 5.47 14.18
N SER A 205 -10.50 5.49 13.34
CA SER A 205 -10.10 4.33 12.54
C SER A 205 -9.66 3.18 13.44
N ALA A 206 -8.91 3.45 14.51
CA ALA A 206 -8.51 2.41 15.46
C ALA A 206 -9.73 1.78 16.16
N GLU A 207 -10.73 2.58 16.53
CA GLU A 207 -11.99 2.06 17.09
C GLU A 207 -12.75 1.16 16.09
N GLU A 208 -12.79 1.56 14.81
CA GLU A 208 -13.40 0.77 13.74
C GLU A 208 -12.63 -0.55 13.50
N GLU A 209 -11.30 -0.51 13.43
CA GLU A 209 -10.44 -1.69 13.31
C GLU A 209 -10.61 -2.65 14.49
N MET A 210 -10.70 -2.12 15.72
CA MET A 210 -11.00 -2.95 16.90
C MET A 210 -12.37 -3.61 16.80
N CYS A 211 -13.37 -2.93 16.24
CA CYS A 211 -14.67 -3.54 15.96
C CYS A 211 -14.59 -4.62 14.88
N CYS A 212 -13.78 -4.43 13.84
CA CYS A 212 -13.54 -5.41 12.78
C CYS A 212 -12.86 -6.66 13.32
N ILE A 213 -11.70 -6.51 13.98
CA ILE A 213 -10.97 -7.60 14.65
C ILE A 213 -11.90 -8.36 15.60
N SER A 214 -12.72 -7.65 16.37
CA SER A 214 -13.70 -8.27 17.27
C SER A 214 -14.69 -9.19 16.53
N ARG A 215 -15.21 -8.75 15.38
CA ARG A 215 -16.14 -9.55 14.57
C ARG A 215 -15.43 -10.72 13.91
N GLU A 216 -14.27 -10.47 13.32
CA GLU A 216 -13.49 -11.48 12.60
C GLU A 216 -13.02 -12.59 13.53
N ALA A 217 -12.53 -12.27 14.73
CA ALA A 217 -12.12 -13.28 15.72
C ALA A 217 -13.27 -14.25 16.06
N ARG A 218 -14.51 -13.74 16.19
CA ARG A 218 -15.70 -14.55 16.48
C ARG A 218 -16.11 -15.40 15.28
N GLN A 219 -16.13 -14.80 14.09
CA GLN A 219 -16.42 -15.52 12.85
C GLN A 219 -15.40 -16.63 12.60
N LEU A 220 -14.12 -16.35 12.82
CA LEU A 220 -13.03 -17.31 12.69
C LEU A 220 -13.17 -18.47 13.68
N SER A 221 -13.50 -18.16 14.94
CA SER A 221 -13.73 -19.16 15.98
C SER A 221 -14.92 -20.06 15.65
N GLN A 222 -16.04 -19.47 15.22
CA GLN A 222 -17.22 -20.22 14.82
C GLN A 222 -16.92 -21.09 13.60
N TRP A 223 -16.26 -20.54 12.59
CA TRP A 223 -15.81 -21.29 11.42
C TRP A 223 -14.93 -22.47 11.81
N ALA A 224 -14.01 -22.29 12.77
CA ALA A 224 -13.14 -23.36 13.24
C ALA A 224 -13.90 -24.49 13.92
N LEU A 225 -14.89 -24.17 14.76
CA LEU A 225 -15.77 -25.15 15.40
C LEU A 225 -16.58 -25.94 14.36
N GLU A 226 -17.16 -25.25 13.38
CA GLU A 226 -17.87 -25.88 12.26
C GLU A 226 -16.94 -26.74 11.39
N TYR A 227 -15.72 -26.28 11.16
CA TYR A 227 -14.70 -27.02 10.42
C TYR A 227 -14.32 -28.31 11.15
N GLN A 228 -14.08 -28.24 12.47
CA GLN A 228 -13.82 -29.45 13.26
C GLN A 228 -14.99 -30.43 13.21
N SER A 229 -16.23 -29.94 13.27
CA SER A 229 -17.41 -30.81 13.12
C SER A 229 -17.40 -31.54 11.78
N LYS A 230 -16.98 -30.89 10.68
CA LYS A 230 -16.85 -31.53 9.37
C LYS A 230 -15.71 -32.55 9.33
N VAL A 231 -14.57 -32.26 9.95
CA VAL A 231 -13.48 -33.22 10.09
C VAL A 231 -13.96 -34.46 10.84
N ASP A 232 -14.68 -34.28 11.94
CA ASP A 232 -15.21 -35.39 12.74
C ASP A 232 -16.27 -36.22 11.99
N LEU A 233 -17.02 -35.62 11.05
CA LEU A 233 -17.94 -36.36 10.17
C LEU A 233 -17.23 -37.24 9.14
N VAL A 234 -16.00 -36.89 8.76
CA VAL A 234 -15.18 -37.66 7.80
C VAL A 234 -14.44 -38.82 8.48
N ASP A 235 -14.46 -38.88 9.82
CA ASP A 235 -13.80 -39.94 10.58
C ASP A 235 -14.26 -41.33 10.09
N PRO A 236 -13.35 -42.16 9.55
CA PRO A 236 -13.69 -43.45 8.97
C PRO A 236 -14.06 -44.52 10.02
N GLY A 237 -14.28 -44.14 11.28
CA GLY A 237 -14.55 -44.99 12.46
C GLY A 237 -15.67 -46.05 12.36
N ALA A 238 -16.27 -46.26 11.18
CA ALA A 238 -17.27 -47.29 10.93
C ALA A 238 -16.96 -48.22 9.73
N VAL A 239 -15.91 -47.98 8.94
CA VAL A 239 -15.60 -48.83 7.77
C VAL A 239 -14.56 -49.88 8.13
N ASP A 240 -15.05 -51.07 8.47
CA ASP A 240 -14.24 -52.29 8.63
C ASP A 240 -13.81 -52.81 7.25
N GLY A 241 -12.98 -52.01 6.58
CA GLY A 241 -12.51 -52.26 5.23
C GLY A 241 -11.04 -52.65 5.24
N THR A 242 -10.77 -53.94 5.07
CA THR A 242 -9.47 -54.49 4.64
C THR A 242 -9.14 -54.14 3.17
N ASP A 243 -10.00 -53.36 2.51
CA ASP A 243 -9.85 -52.87 1.15
C ASP A 243 -8.89 -51.65 1.07
N VAL A 244 -8.13 -51.56 -0.02
CA VAL A 244 -7.11 -50.52 -0.28
C VAL A 244 -7.69 -49.11 -0.17
N SER A 245 -8.96 -48.94 -0.58
CA SER A 245 -9.70 -47.68 -0.46
C SER A 245 -9.83 -47.21 0.99
N GLY A 246 -10.12 -48.13 1.92
CA GLY A 246 -10.25 -47.82 3.35
C GLY A 246 -8.91 -47.43 4.00
N VAL A 247 -7.80 -48.00 3.53
CA VAL A 247 -6.45 -47.63 4.00
C VAL A 247 -6.08 -46.22 3.54
N ILE A 248 -6.35 -45.88 2.27
CA ILE A 248 -6.09 -44.53 1.74
C ILE A 248 -6.94 -43.49 2.47
N GLN A 249 -8.23 -43.74 2.68
CA GLN A 249 -9.12 -42.82 3.40
C GLN A 249 -8.67 -42.60 4.84
N LYS A 250 -8.23 -43.65 5.56
CA LYS A 250 -7.64 -43.52 6.91
C LYS A 250 -6.38 -42.68 6.91
N SER A 251 -5.51 -42.83 5.91
CA SER A 251 -4.28 -42.04 5.79
C SER A 251 -4.57 -40.57 5.50
N LEU A 252 -5.50 -40.28 4.59
CA LEU A 252 -5.93 -38.91 4.26
C LEU A 252 -6.58 -38.23 5.47
N TYR A 253 -7.47 -38.92 6.17
CA TYR A 253 -8.07 -38.42 7.40
C TYR A 253 -7.01 -38.14 8.48
N ALA A 254 -6.04 -39.05 8.66
CA ALA A 254 -4.97 -38.85 9.63
C ALA A 254 -4.12 -37.60 9.30
N GLY A 255 -3.82 -37.35 8.02
CA GLY A 255 -3.15 -36.14 7.56
C GLY A 255 -3.97 -34.89 7.85
N LEU A 256 -5.22 -34.85 7.40
CA LEU A 256 -6.15 -33.74 7.62
C LEU A 256 -6.34 -33.45 9.11
N ALA A 257 -6.55 -34.47 9.94
CA ALA A 257 -6.70 -34.33 11.38
C ALA A 257 -5.42 -33.83 12.05
N SER A 258 -4.24 -34.24 11.56
CA SER A 258 -2.95 -33.75 12.06
C SER A 258 -2.77 -32.25 11.77
N GLU A 259 -3.01 -31.82 10.53
CA GLU A 259 -2.92 -30.41 10.12
C GLU A 259 -3.91 -29.54 10.89
N THR A 260 -5.16 -29.99 10.97
CA THR A 260 -6.24 -29.33 11.70
C THR A 260 -5.88 -29.15 13.18
N ARG A 261 -5.33 -30.18 13.83
CA ARG A 261 -4.88 -30.09 15.24
C ARG A 261 -3.73 -29.09 15.41
N ARG A 262 -2.76 -29.05 14.48
CA ARG A 262 -1.67 -28.07 14.54
C ARG A 262 -2.20 -26.64 14.44
N LEU A 263 -3.19 -26.41 13.57
CA LEU A 263 -3.83 -25.11 13.43
C LEU A 263 -4.53 -24.68 14.73
N TRP A 264 -5.35 -25.55 15.32
CA TRP A 264 -6.05 -25.25 16.58
C TRP A 264 -5.11 -25.01 17.74
N TYR A 265 -4.02 -25.78 17.83
CA TYR A 265 -3.01 -25.59 18.84
C TYR A 265 -2.39 -24.18 18.76
N ASN A 266 -2.03 -23.73 17.57
CA ASN A 266 -1.45 -22.40 17.37
C ASN A 266 -2.47 -21.30 17.72
N TRP A 267 -3.72 -21.46 17.35
CA TRP A 267 -4.75 -20.46 17.61
C TRP A 267 -5.15 -20.41 19.09
N ASN A 268 -5.11 -21.55 19.79
CA ASN A 268 -5.54 -21.63 21.18
C ASN A 268 -4.77 -20.69 22.11
N PHE A 269 -3.52 -20.35 21.80
CA PHE A 269 -2.69 -19.49 22.64
C PHE A 269 -3.31 -18.10 22.85
N ASP A 270 -3.83 -17.47 21.79
CA ASP A 270 -4.32 -16.08 21.86
C ASP A 270 -5.83 -15.94 21.61
N LEU A 271 -6.49 -16.92 20.99
CA LEU A 271 -7.87 -16.75 20.49
C LEU A 271 -8.85 -16.33 21.59
N ILE A 272 -8.78 -16.98 22.76
CA ILE A 272 -9.66 -16.67 23.89
C ILE A 272 -9.38 -15.26 24.42
N ASP A 273 -8.11 -14.86 24.48
CA ASP A 273 -7.72 -13.55 24.98
C ASP A 273 -8.11 -12.44 24.00
N VAL A 274 -8.04 -12.70 22.69
CA VAL A 274 -8.57 -11.79 21.66
C VAL A 274 -10.09 -11.64 21.78
N ILE A 275 -10.86 -12.74 21.93
CA ILE A 275 -12.32 -12.66 22.09
C ILE A 275 -12.69 -11.82 23.33
N ARG A 276 -12.01 -12.06 24.47
CA ARG A 276 -12.26 -11.36 25.73
C ARG A 276 -11.86 -9.89 25.69
N SER A 277 -10.65 -9.60 25.23
CA SER A 277 -10.13 -8.22 25.16
C SER A 277 -10.94 -7.36 24.20
N THR A 278 -11.47 -7.95 23.12
CA THR A 278 -12.27 -7.22 22.13
C THR A 278 -13.77 -7.19 22.43
N ALA A 279 -14.24 -7.82 23.51
CA ALA A 279 -15.68 -7.90 23.83
C ALA A 279 -16.30 -6.52 24.10
N VAL A 280 -15.51 -5.58 24.63
CA VAL A 280 -15.96 -4.20 24.91
C VAL A 280 -16.36 -3.42 23.66
N HIS A 281 -15.85 -3.82 22.48
CA HIS A 281 -16.12 -3.15 21.21
C HIS A 281 -17.41 -3.64 20.52
N LEU A 282 -18.14 -4.58 21.14
CA LEU A 282 -19.42 -5.09 20.64
C LEU A 282 -20.52 -4.91 21.70
N PRO A 283 -21.16 -3.73 21.79
CA PRO A 283 -22.00 -3.34 22.94
C PRO A 283 -23.39 -4.01 23.00
N SER A 284 -23.53 -5.27 22.58
CA SER A 284 -24.79 -6.02 22.65
C SER A 284 -24.76 -7.08 23.75
N PRO A 285 -25.69 -7.05 24.73
CA PRO A 285 -25.78 -8.08 25.78
C PRO A 285 -25.99 -9.50 25.23
N LEU A 286 -26.63 -9.64 24.07
CA LEU A 286 -26.81 -10.94 23.39
C LEU A 286 -25.47 -11.52 22.91
N ARG A 287 -24.47 -10.68 22.66
CA ARG A 287 -23.14 -11.13 22.21
C ARG A 287 -22.27 -11.65 23.34
N LEU A 288 -22.46 -11.19 24.58
CA LEU A 288 -21.72 -11.74 25.71
C LEU A 288 -22.08 -13.21 25.98
N ALA A 289 -23.36 -13.56 25.87
CA ALA A 289 -23.80 -14.95 25.99
C ALA A 289 -23.25 -15.81 24.85
N HIS A 290 -23.26 -15.29 23.63
CA HIS A 290 -22.68 -15.96 22.47
C HIS A 290 -21.16 -16.14 22.58
N ASP A 291 -20.43 -15.15 23.11
CA ASP A 291 -19.00 -15.26 23.36
C ASP A 291 -18.69 -16.34 24.40
N GLN A 292 -19.50 -16.43 25.46
CA GLN A 292 -19.39 -17.49 26.46
C GLN A 292 -19.64 -18.87 25.84
N GLU A 293 -20.62 -18.99 24.94
CA GLU A 293 -20.92 -20.21 24.20
C GLU A 293 -19.73 -20.62 23.31
N ILE A 294 -19.23 -19.72 22.46
CA ILE A 294 -18.08 -20.00 21.57
C ILE A 294 -16.86 -20.39 22.40
N VAL A 295 -16.54 -19.63 23.47
CA VAL A 295 -15.39 -19.94 24.33
C VAL A 295 -15.57 -21.27 25.05
N GLY A 296 -16.79 -21.62 25.46
CA GLY A 296 -17.11 -22.92 26.03
C GLY A 296 -16.87 -24.05 25.03
N GLN A 297 -17.47 -23.96 23.85
CA GLN A 297 -17.32 -24.94 22.78
C GLN A 297 -15.86 -25.10 22.34
N TRP A 298 -15.10 -24.00 22.29
CA TRP A 298 -13.66 -24.04 21.99
C TRP A 298 -12.87 -24.78 23.07
N LYS A 299 -13.14 -24.49 24.35
CA LYS A 299 -12.49 -25.20 25.47
C LYS A 299 -12.81 -26.69 25.45
N ASP A 300 -14.07 -27.04 25.22
CA ASP A 300 -14.50 -28.44 25.13
C ASP A 300 -13.80 -29.15 23.96
N LEU A 301 -13.69 -28.50 22.80
CA LEU A 301 -12.92 -29.00 21.66
C LEU A 301 -11.46 -29.23 22.04
N MET A 302 -10.84 -28.26 22.72
CA MET A 302 -9.45 -28.38 23.16
C MET A 302 -9.27 -29.48 24.20
N GLU A 303 -10.21 -29.67 25.13
CA GLU A 303 -10.18 -30.75 26.10
C GLU A 303 -10.37 -32.13 25.45
N ILE A 304 -11.31 -32.25 24.50
CA ILE A 304 -11.56 -33.51 23.78
C ILE A 304 -10.35 -33.90 22.92
N LYS A 305 -9.78 -32.95 22.17
CA LYS A 305 -8.70 -33.23 21.21
C LYS A 305 -7.31 -33.20 21.86
N PHE A 306 -7.14 -32.44 22.95
CA PHE A 306 -5.84 -32.19 23.58
C PHE A 306 -5.79 -32.42 25.10
N GLY A 307 -6.87 -32.84 25.77
CA GLY A 307 -6.92 -33.01 27.24
C GLY A 307 -5.92 -34.02 27.83
N HIS A 308 -5.24 -34.80 27.00
CA HIS A 308 -4.17 -35.73 27.40
C HIS A 308 -2.75 -35.15 27.14
N TRP A 309 -2.62 -33.94 26.62
CA TRP A 309 -1.36 -33.36 26.12
C TRP A 309 -0.56 -32.58 27.16
N GLU A 310 -1.10 -32.27 28.35
CA GLU A 310 -0.30 -31.71 29.46
C GLU A 310 0.89 -32.61 29.81
N HIS A 311 0.79 -33.93 29.56
CA HIS A 311 1.90 -34.87 29.70
C HIS A 311 2.91 -34.85 28.53
N THR A 312 2.53 -34.36 27.36
CA THR A 312 3.36 -34.32 26.14
C THR A 312 4.19 -33.03 26.05
N LEU A 313 3.72 -31.94 26.68
CA LEU A 313 4.35 -30.61 26.64
C LEU A 313 5.70 -30.50 27.36
N VAL A 314 6.11 -31.49 28.16
CA VAL A 314 7.47 -31.52 28.74
C VAL A 314 8.55 -31.88 27.71
N ARG A 315 8.19 -32.34 26.50
CA ARG A 315 9.18 -32.86 25.52
C ARG A 315 9.34 -32.08 24.22
N ILE A 316 8.44 -31.17 23.85
CA ILE A 316 8.53 -30.50 22.55
C ILE A 316 9.05 -29.07 22.77
N ALA A 317 10.37 -28.94 22.75
CA ALA A 317 11.01 -27.66 22.44
C ALA A 317 10.55 -27.24 21.04
N VAL A 318 9.99 -26.04 20.96
CA VAL A 318 9.41 -25.40 19.77
C VAL A 318 10.41 -25.42 18.61
N PRO A 319 10.11 -26.06 17.46
CA PRO A 319 10.81 -25.77 16.22
C PRO A 319 10.30 -24.45 15.65
N ASP A 320 11.24 -23.67 15.13
CA ASP A 320 11.04 -22.36 14.50
C ASP A 320 9.94 -22.40 13.42
N LEU A 321 8.93 -21.54 13.58
CA LEU A 321 7.71 -21.51 12.76
C LEU A 321 7.90 -20.75 11.43
N SER A 322 9.13 -20.30 11.11
CA SER A 322 9.40 -19.56 9.86
C SER A 322 9.16 -20.39 8.59
N ASP A 323 9.42 -21.70 8.64
CA ASP A 323 9.44 -22.53 7.42
C ASP A 323 8.05 -22.86 6.85
N ILE A 324 7.00 -22.81 7.67
CA ILE A 324 5.64 -23.20 7.24
C ILE A 324 4.95 -22.07 6.47
N TYR A 325 5.17 -20.81 6.89
CA TYR A 325 4.65 -19.65 6.18
C TYR A 325 5.32 -19.47 4.81
N SER A 326 6.61 -19.80 4.69
CA SER A 326 7.33 -19.75 3.42
C SER A 326 6.85 -20.78 2.38
N GLN A 327 6.23 -21.87 2.82
CA GLN A 327 5.79 -22.95 1.92
C GLN A 327 4.39 -22.71 1.34
N MET A 328 3.48 -22.12 2.12
CA MET A 328 2.13 -21.76 1.64
C MET A 328 2.12 -20.50 0.76
N GLU A 329 3.02 -19.53 0.98
CA GLU A 329 3.12 -18.32 0.14
C GLU A 329 3.72 -18.64 -1.24
N ALA A 330 4.60 -19.66 -1.33
CA ALA A 330 5.20 -20.11 -2.58
C ALA A 330 4.20 -20.78 -3.55
N GLU A 331 3.18 -21.49 -3.04
CA GLU A 331 2.14 -22.11 -3.87
C GLU A 331 1.12 -21.07 -4.37
N VAL A 332 0.86 -20.01 -3.61
CA VAL A 332 0.02 -18.87 -4.05
C VAL A 332 0.77 -18.01 -5.09
N GLU A 333 2.10 -17.84 -4.94
CA GLU A 333 2.93 -17.13 -5.92
C GLU A 333 3.07 -17.89 -7.25
N GLU A 334 3.04 -19.23 -7.28
CA GLU A 334 3.14 -20.03 -8.51
C GLU A 334 1.87 -19.93 -9.38
N GLU A 335 0.70 -19.76 -8.76
CA GLU A 335 -0.59 -19.57 -9.44
C GLU A 335 -0.75 -18.13 -9.99
N GLU A 336 -0.17 -17.12 -9.31
CA GLU A 336 -0.12 -15.72 -9.80
C GLU A 336 0.98 -15.52 -10.86
N LEU A 337 2.01 -16.38 -10.89
CA LEU A 337 3.07 -16.44 -11.91
C LEU A 337 2.63 -17.05 -13.25
N LEU A 338 1.47 -17.71 -13.30
CA LEU A 338 0.89 -18.29 -14.52
C LEU A 338 -0.17 -17.41 -15.18
N ALA A 339 -0.56 -16.30 -14.56
CA ALA A 339 -1.24 -15.24 -15.28
C ALA A 339 -0.26 -14.69 -16.34
N PRO A 340 -0.57 -14.81 -17.64
CA PRO A 340 0.19 -14.07 -18.63
C PRO A 340 -0.07 -12.60 -18.35
N GLU A 341 0.86 -11.91 -17.69
CA GLU A 341 0.96 -10.47 -17.84
C GLU A 341 1.37 -10.23 -19.28
N ASP A 342 0.35 -10.13 -20.13
CA ASP A 342 0.44 -9.72 -21.50
C ASP A 342 1.27 -8.44 -21.54
N PHE A 343 2.44 -8.58 -22.14
CA PHE A 343 3.31 -7.51 -22.54
C PHE A 343 2.62 -6.77 -23.71
N ASP A 344 1.62 -5.96 -23.39
CA ASP A 344 1.20 -4.84 -24.23
C ASP A 344 1.38 -3.56 -23.43
N MET A 345 2.33 -2.74 -23.88
CA MET A 345 2.52 -1.37 -23.42
C MET A 345 1.39 -0.50 -24.02
N GLY A 346 0.15 -0.83 -23.63
CA GLY A 346 -0.97 0.08 -23.70
C GLY A 346 -0.86 1.03 -22.53
N GLU A 347 -0.45 2.26 -22.80
CA GLU A 347 -0.73 3.39 -21.94
C GLU A 347 -2.24 3.45 -21.71
N ASP A 348 -2.76 2.91 -20.60
CA ASP A 348 -4.08 3.29 -20.11
C ASP A 348 -4.24 3.04 -18.59
N ASP A 349 -4.40 4.17 -17.90
CA ASP A 349 -5.41 4.44 -16.86
C ASP A 349 -5.66 3.40 -15.75
N ASP A 350 -4.82 3.40 -14.72
CA ASP A 350 -5.21 2.95 -13.35
C ASP A 350 -4.71 3.86 -12.21
N ALA A 351 -4.18 5.05 -12.54
CA ALA A 351 -3.63 5.99 -11.56
C ALA A 351 -4.67 6.75 -10.70
N LEU A 352 -5.95 6.41 -10.77
CA LEU A 352 -7.03 7.21 -10.14
C LEU A 352 -7.88 6.50 -9.10
N THR A 353 -7.67 5.21 -8.88
CA THR A 353 -8.40 4.48 -7.84
C THR A 353 -7.79 4.73 -6.45
N CYS A 354 -6.49 5.05 -6.37
CA CYS A 354 -5.81 5.29 -5.08
C CYS A 354 -5.99 6.72 -4.51
N ILE A 355 -6.50 7.68 -5.29
CA ILE A 355 -6.70 9.06 -4.81
C ILE A 355 -8.06 9.23 -4.10
N TYR A 356 -9.03 8.35 -4.37
CA TYR A 356 -10.39 8.48 -3.82
C TYR A 356 -10.55 7.99 -2.36
N LEU A 357 -9.65 7.16 -1.83
CA LEU A 357 -9.72 6.74 -0.43
C LEU A 357 -9.26 7.81 0.58
N ILE A 358 -8.77 8.96 0.12
CA ILE A 358 -8.35 10.08 0.97
C ILE A 358 -9.37 11.23 0.98
N TYR A 359 -10.39 11.22 0.09
CA TYR A 359 -11.30 12.37 -0.11
C TYR A 359 -12.80 12.03 -0.10
N THR A 360 -13.22 11.11 0.75
CA THR A 360 -14.63 11.02 1.18
C THR A 360 -14.70 10.94 2.69
N HIS A 361 -14.55 12.09 3.35
CA HIS A 361 -15.34 12.48 4.52
C HIS A 361 -15.32 14.00 4.68
#